data_AF-A0AAD8BIB5-F1
#
_entry.id   AF-A0AAD8BIB5-F1
#
_cell.length_a   1.000
_cell.length_b   1.000
_cell.length_c   1.000
_cell.angle_alpha   90.00
_cell.angle_beta   90.00
_cell.angle_gamma   90.00
#
_symmetry.space_group_name_H-M   'P 1'
#
loop_
_entity.id
_entity.type
_entity.pdbx_description
1 polymer ?
#
loop_
_entity_poly.entity_id
_entity_poly.type
_entity_poly.pdbx_seq_one_letter_code
_entity_poly.pdbx_strand_id
1 'polypeptide(L)'
;MSAGETCSKIIVVTINLIFLLFGLAALVAGIVFKVGGAWSKVSDFLKIADENSEIKNAGEALALGAIIFGAIIVVIAITGCIGACCKVKCLLVLYGIVVIIILLAEIAVVIVVGVKSSDVENKTDEALVKTLDKYKENSADDISKAWSIVFKEFKCCGVKGKEDFRNYTSGTSTFYATERPGLYKGPSYYVPITCCSQFNFEEKKSLTSADFDNNKNCLNATNNGSYEEGCVKSIINSVLDHKWAFIGVGIAIFFIEILVIAMAFYLCSRHD
;
A
#
# COMPACT_ATOMS: atom_id res chain seq x y z
N MET A 1 -16.87 31.13 -31.28
CA MET A 1 -16.61 29.82 -30.64
C MET A 1 -17.73 28.87 -31.04
N SER A 2 -17.40 27.72 -31.61
CA SER A 2 -18.39 26.68 -31.91
C SER A 2 -18.88 26.03 -30.61
N ALA A 3 -20.12 25.54 -30.58
CA ALA A 3 -20.67 24.83 -29.41
C ALA A 3 -19.77 23.66 -28.97
N GLY A 4 -19.16 22.94 -29.92
CA GLY A 4 -18.23 21.84 -29.62
C GLY A 4 -16.92 22.28 -28.96
N GLU A 5 -16.38 23.45 -29.31
CA GLU A 5 -15.17 24.01 -28.68
C GLU A 5 -15.44 24.40 -27.22
N THR A 6 -16.63 24.94 -26.95
CA THR A 6 -17.04 25.34 -25.60
C THR A 6 -17.28 24.11 -24.72
N CYS A 7 -17.98 23.10 -25.24
CA CYS A 7 -18.24 21.84 -24.53
C CYS A 7 -16.92 21.12 -24.15
N SER A 8 -16.00 20.99 -25.12
CA SER A 8 -14.72 20.32 -24.90
C SER A 8 -13.87 21.01 -23.83
N LYS A 9 -13.84 22.35 -23.82
CA LYS A 9 -13.15 23.12 -22.77
C LYS A 9 -13.75 22.87 -21.40
N ILE A 10 -15.08 22.95 -21.29
CA ILE A 10 -15.78 22.76 -20.00
C ILE A 10 -15.44 21.37 -19.43
N ILE A 11 -15.47 20.33 -20.27
CA ILE A 11 -15.18 18.96 -19.83
C ILE A 11 -13.72 18.83 -19.37
N VAL A 12 -12.76 19.25 -20.20
CA VAL A 12 -11.32 19.16 -19.87
C VAL A 12 -11.01 19.94 -18.60
N VAL A 13 -11.54 21.16 -18.45
CA VAL A 13 -11.32 21.97 -17.25
C VAL A 13 -11.97 21.31 -16.03
N THR A 14 -13.20 20.81 -16.15
CA THR A 14 -13.90 20.19 -15.01
C THR A 14 -13.17 18.95 -14.50
N ILE A 15 -12.75 18.06 -15.40
CA ILE A 15 -12.01 16.84 -15.02
C ILE A 15 -10.66 17.20 -14.39
N ASN A 16 -9.92 18.14 -14.98
CA ASN A 16 -8.63 18.57 -14.42
C ASN A 16 -8.80 19.32 -13.08
N LEU A 17 -9.91 20.03 -12.85
CA LEU A 17 -10.21 20.61 -11.54
C LEU A 17 -10.46 19.52 -10.48
N ILE A 18 -11.14 18.44 -10.84
CA ILE A 18 -11.33 17.28 -9.94
C ILE A 18 -9.96 16.67 -9.60
N PHE A 19 -9.11 16.41 -10.60
CA PHE A 19 -7.77 15.89 -10.37
C PHE A 19 -6.88 16.86 -9.59
N LEU A 20 -7.03 18.17 -9.80
CA LEU A 20 -6.33 19.18 -9.01
C LEU A 20 -6.70 19.09 -7.52
N LEU A 21 -7.99 18.92 -7.21
CA LEU A 21 -8.45 18.76 -5.82
C LEU A 21 -7.88 17.49 -5.18
N PHE A 22 -7.91 16.36 -5.89
CA PHE A 22 -7.30 15.11 -5.40
C PHE A 22 -5.78 15.23 -5.23
N GLY A 23 -5.08 15.84 -6.19
CA GLY A 23 -3.64 16.07 -6.12
C GLY A 23 -3.25 16.98 -4.97
N LEU A 24 -3.98 18.07 -4.75
CA LEU A 24 -3.79 18.97 -3.61
C LEU A 24 -4.08 18.25 -2.28
N ALA A 25 -5.14 17.46 -2.19
CA ALA A 25 -5.45 16.69 -1.00
C ALA A 25 -4.32 15.70 -0.66
N ALA A 26 -3.80 14.96 -1.65
CA ALA A 26 -2.68 14.04 -1.47
C ALA A 26 -1.39 14.77 -1.06
N LEU A 27 -1.08 15.89 -1.72
CA LEU A 27 0.09 16.72 -1.42
C LEU A 27 0.02 17.27 0.01
N VAL A 28 -1.12 17.86 0.39
CA VAL A 28 -1.34 18.42 1.74
C VAL A 28 -1.29 17.30 2.78
N ALA A 29 -1.94 16.16 2.53
CA ALA A 29 -1.89 15.02 3.44
C ALA A 29 -0.45 14.55 3.67
N GLY A 30 0.36 14.43 2.61
CA GLY A 30 1.77 14.05 2.73
C GLY A 30 2.61 15.09 3.49
N ILE A 31 2.42 16.39 3.24
CA ILE A 31 3.12 17.46 3.97
C ILE A 31 2.72 17.45 5.45
N VAL A 32 1.43 17.36 5.75
CA VAL A 32 0.91 17.32 7.13
C VAL A 32 1.41 16.08 7.86
N PHE A 33 1.51 14.95 7.18
CA PHE A 33 2.10 13.74 7.74
C PHE A 33 3.57 13.93 8.12
N LYS A 34 4.35 14.54 7.24
CA LYS A 34 5.79 14.73 7.42
C LYS A 34 6.16 15.84 8.41
N VAL A 35 5.45 16.97 8.38
CA VAL A 35 5.81 18.20 9.12
C VAL A 35 4.83 18.51 10.25
N GLY A 36 3.55 18.17 10.08
CA GLY A 36 2.46 18.60 10.97
C GLY A 36 2.28 17.77 12.23
N GLY A 37 3.21 16.86 12.54
CA GLY A 37 3.09 15.96 13.69
C GLY A 37 1.95 14.95 13.58
N ALA A 38 1.38 14.72 12.38
CA ALA A 38 0.32 13.71 12.23
C ALA A 38 0.85 12.30 12.53
N TRP A 39 2.17 12.09 12.38
CA TRP A 39 2.85 10.88 12.86
C TRP A 39 2.52 10.58 14.32
N SER A 40 2.53 11.57 15.22
CA SER A 40 2.28 11.33 16.65
C SER A 40 0.86 10.82 16.90
N LYS A 41 -0.12 11.29 16.12
CA LYS A 41 -1.51 10.83 16.21
C LYS A 41 -1.68 9.42 15.64
N VAL A 42 -0.99 9.14 14.55
CA VAL A 42 -0.97 7.82 13.93
C VAL A 42 -0.28 6.81 14.85
N SER A 43 0.84 7.20 15.47
CA SER A 43 1.56 6.36 16.42
C SER A 43 0.72 6.11 17.68
N ASP A 44 0.04 7.12 18.21
CA ASP A 44 -0.91 6.97 19.32
C ASP A 44 -2.09 6.05 18.97
N PHE A 45 -2.71 6.24 17.79
CA PHE A 45 -3.84 5.42 17.32
C PHE A 45 -3.44 3.97 17.12
N LEU A 46 -2.28 3.75 16.51
CA LEU A 46 -1.74 2.41 16.26
C LEU A 46 -1.01 1.83 17.49
N LYS A 47 -0.98 2.55 18.63
CA LYS A 47 -0.24 2.20 19.86
C LYS A 47 1.24 1.85 19.61
N ILE A 48 1.81 2.49 18.60
CA ILE A 48 3.20 2.37 18.20
C ILE A 48 3.99 3.27 19.15
N ALA A 49 4.80 2.67 20.06
CA ALA A 49 5.75 3.45 20.85
C ALA A 49 6.64 4.29 19.92
N ASP A 50 6.70 5.60 20.18
CA ASP A 50 7.24 6.66 19.32
C ASP A 50 8.79 6.61 19.15
N GLU A 51 9.45 5.62 19.74
CA GLU A 51 10.92 5.47 19.73
C GLU A 51 11.50 4.81 18.47
N ASN A 52 10.65 4.35 17.54
CA ASN A 52 11.10 3.46 16.47
C ASN A 52 11.33 4.23 15.19
N SER A 53 12.61 4.58 14.97
CA SER A 53 13.08 5.43 13.89
C SER A 53 12.73 4.90 12.51
N GLU A 54 12.66 3.59 12.33
CA GLU A 54 12.40 3.03 11.03
C GLU A 54 10.92 3.28 10.61
N ILE A 55 9.88 3.21 11.48
CA ILE A 55 8.45 3.17 11.02
C ILE A 55 8.08 4.56 10.61
N LYS A 56 8.65 5.49 11.38
CA LYS A 56 8.77 6.87 11.01
C LYS A 56 9.43 7.00 9.63
N ASN A 57 10.54 6.34 9.33
CA ASN A 57 11.14 6.33 7.97
C ASN A 57 10.22 5.72 6.89
N ALA A 58 9.52 4.61 7.14
CA ALA A 58 8.59 3.99 6.18
C ALA A 58 7.35 4.86 5.94
N GLY A 59 6.80 5.45 7.01
CA GLY A 59 5.73 6.43 6.96
C GLY A 59 6.18 7.73 6.31
N GLU A 60 7.41 8.19 6.56
CA GLU A 60 8.02 9.33 5.89
C GLU A 60 8.26 9.06 4.41
N ALA A 61 8.63 7.83 4.03
CA ALA A 61 8.77 7.42 2.64
C ALA A 61 7.41 7.39 1.94
N LEU A 62 6.36 6.87 2.58
CA LEU A 62 4.99 6.91 2.07
C LEU A 62 4.48 8.35 1.93
N ALA A 63 4.72 9.19 2.95
CA ALA A 63 4.36 10.60 2.92
C ALA A 63 5.11 11.33 1.81
N LEU A 64 6.41 11.07 1.64
CA LEU A 64 7.20 11.62 0.54
C LEU A 64 6.64 11.17 -0.82
N GLY A 65 6.25 9.90 -0.94
CA GLY A 65 5.57 9.37 -2.12
C GLY A 65 4.27 10.12 -2.42
N ALA A 66 3.43 10.34 -1.42
CA ALA A 66 2.18 11.11 -1.55
C ALA A 66 2.44 12.57 -1.96
N ILE A 67 3.48 13.21 -1.43
CA ILE A 67 3.89 14.58 -1.81
C ILE A 67 4.30 14.61 -3.28
N ILE A 68 5.19 13.71 -3.71
CA ILE A 68 5.70 13.67 -5.09
C ILE A 68 4.57 13.37 -6.06
N PHE A 69 3.77 12.34 -5.78
CA PHE A 69 2.65 11.94 -6.62
C PHE A 69 1.58 13.04 -6.71
N GLY A 70 1.19 13.61 -5.56
CA GLY A 70 0.25 14.74 -5.51
C GLY A 70 0.75 15.95 -6.30
N ALA A 71 2.03 16.29 -6.16
CA ALA A 71 2.64 17.40 -6.91
C ALA A 71 2.61 17.17 -8.43
N ILE A 72 2.92 15.95 -8.89
CA ILE A 72 2.86 15.59 -10.31
C ILE A 72 1.43 15.75 -10.84
N ILE A 73 0.42 15.23 -10.12
CA ILE A 73 -1.00 15.38 -10.50
C ILE A 73 -1.37 16.86 -10.60
N VAL A 74 -1.00 17.68 -9.62
CA VAL A 74 -1.27 19.13 -9.60
C VAL A 74 -0.69 19.81 -10.83
N VAL A 75 0.57 19.51 -11.18
CA VAL A 75 1.24 20.11 -12.35
C VAL A 75 0.55 19.71 -13.65
N ILE A 76 0.19 18.43 -13.81
CA ILE A 76 -0.51 17.92 -15.00
C ILE A 76 -1.89 18.60 -15.11
N ALA A 77 -2.64 18.66 -14.00
CA ALA A 77 -3.96 19.26 -13.95
C ALA A 77 -3.95 20.76 -14.27
N ILE A 78 -3.02 21.52 -13.71
CA ILE A 78 -2.82 22.94 -14.01
C ILE A 78 -2.47 23.13 -15.48
N THR A 79 -1.60 22.28 -16.03
CA THR A 79 -1.21 22.32 -17.45
C THR A 79 -2.42 22.10 -18.36
N GLY A 80 -3.27 21.11 -18.05
CA GLY A 80 -4.52 20.86 -18.78
C GLY A 80 -5.51 22.03 -18.70
N CYS A 81 -5.71 22.61 -17.50
CA CYS A 81 -6.56 23.78 -17.29
C CYS A 81 -6.07 25.02 -18.05
N ILE A 82 -4.79 25.37 -17.92
CA ILE A 82 -4.19 26.52 -18.61
C ILE A 82 -4.20 26.30 -20.12
N GLY A 83 -3.86 25.11 -20.59
CA GLY A 83 -3.90 24.76 -22.02
C GLY A 83 -5.28 24.97 -22.63
N ALA A 84 -6.34 24.54 -21.93
CA ALA A 84 -7.73 24.71 -22.37
C ALA A 84 -8.26 26.15 -22.24
N CYS A 85 -7.98 26.84 -21.13
CA CYS A 85 -8.49 28.19 -20.84
C CYS A 85 -7.73 29.27 -21.61
N CYS A 86 -6.40 29.26 -21.54
CA CYS A 86 -5.53 30.27 -22.15
C CYS A 86 -5.24 30.01 -23.62
N LYS A 87 -5.84 28.94 -24.18
CA LYS A 87 -5.69 28.53 -25.57
C LYS A 87 -4.26 28.23 -26.03
N VAL A 88 -3.38 27.82 -25.12
CA VAL A 88 -1.96 27.58 -25.43
C VAL A 88 -1.78 26.18 -26.01
N LYS A 89 -1.64 26.08 -27.35
CA LYS A 89 -1.47 24.81 -28.08
C LYS A 89 -0.36 23.93 -27.50
N CYS A 90 0.81 24.51 -27.23
CA CYS A 90 1.97 23.78 -26.72
C CYS A 90 1.67 23.06 -25.39
N LEU A 91 1.03 23.74 -24.43
CA LEU A 91 0.66 23.14 -23.14
C LEU A 91 -0.36 22.02 -23.32
N LEU A 92 -1.29 22.16 -24.27
CA LEU A 92 -2.30 21.15 -24.53
C LEU A 92 -1.72 19.90 -25.21
N VAL A 93 -0.74 20.06 -26.10
CA VAL A 93 0.02 18.95 -26.68
C VAL A 93 0.86 18.25 -25.62
N LEU A 94 1.56 19.00 -24.76
CA LEU A 94 2.32 18.42 -23.65
C LEU A 94 1.42 17.64 -22.69
N TYR A 95 0.26 18.21 -22.32
CA TYR A 95 -0.76 17.52 -21.53
C TYR A 95 -1.19 16.20 -22.20
N GLY A 96 -1.55 16.24 -23.49
CA GLY A 96 -1.95 15.05 -24.23
C GLY A 96 -0.88 13.97 -24.28
N ILE A 97 0.39 14.34 -24.51
CA ILE A 97 1.52 13.39 -24.51
C ILE A 97 1.69 12.74 -23.13
N VAL A 98 1.62 13.51 -22.06
CA VAL A 98 1.75 12.99 -20.69
C VAL A 98 0.62 12.00 -20.38
N VAL A 99 -0.63 12.32 -20.71
CA VAL A 99 -1.76 11.41 -20.47
C VAL A 99 -1.65 10.15 -21.34
N ILE A 100 -1.15 10.25 -22.58
CA ILE A 100 -0.87 9.05 -23.41
C ILE A 100 0.18 8.15 -22.74
N ILE A 101 1.25 8.71 -22.19
CA ILE A 101 2.28 7.92 -21.50
C ILE A 101 1.67 7.19 -20.29
N ILE A 102 0.79 7.86 -19.53
CA ILE A 102 0.08 7.25 -18.39
C ILE A 102 -0.81 6.10 -18.87
N LEU A 103 -1.61 6.32 -19.92
CA LEU A 103 -2.48 5.29 -20.50
C LEU A 103 -1.69 4.05 -20.96
N LEU A 104 -0.53 4.26 -21.60
CA LEU A 104 0.36 3.17 -22.02
C LEU A 104 0.95 2.42 -20.81
N ALA A 105 1.31 3.14 -19.75
CA ALA A 105 1.79 2.53 -18.51
C ALA A 105 0.68 1.70 -17.83
N GLU A 106 -0.56 2.18 -17.80
CA GLU A 106 -1.71 1.44 -17.27
C GLU A 106 -1.94 0.13 -18.04
N ILE A 107 -1.96 0.20 -19.38
CA ILE A 107 -2.08 -0.99 -20.24
C ILE A 107 -0.92 -1.98 -19.99
N ALA A 108 0.31 -1.48 -19.86
CA ALA A 108 1.47 -2.33 -19.58
C ALA A 108 1.34 -3.05 -18.24
N VAL A 109 0.87 -2.36 -17.19
CA VAL A 109 0.61 -2.97 -15.87
C VAL A 109 -0.44 -4.07 -15.99
N VAL A 110 -1.57 -3.81 -16.67
CA VAL A 110 -2.63 -4.81 -16.86
C VAL A 110 -2.10 -6.04 -17.60
N ILE A 111 -1.29 -5.86 -18.65
CA ILE A 111 -0.69 -6.98 -19.40
C ILE A 111 0.29 -7.76 -18.52
N VAL A 112 1.18 -7.09 -17.80
CA VAL A 112 2.17 -7.76 -16.93
C VAL A 112 1.47 -8.57 -15.85
N VAL A 113 0.50 -7.98 -15.16
CA VAL A 113 -0.26 -8.67 -14.12
C VAL A 113 -1.11 -9.80 -14.69
N GLY A 114 -1.73 -9.62 -15.86
CA GLY A 114 -2.57 -10.63 -16.49
C GLY A 114 -1.82 -11.82 -17.08
N VAL A 115 -0.66 -11.59 -17.70
CA VAL A 115 0.13 -12.63 -18.38
C VAL A 115 1.13 -13.30 -17.44
N LYS A 116 1.74 -12.52 -16.55
CA LYS A 116 2.80 -12.98 -15.65
C LYS A 116 2.34 -13.02 -14.20
N SER A 117 1.06 -13.28 -13.96
CA SER A 117 0.47 -13.32 -12.61
C SER A 117 1.27 -14.21 -11.67
N SER A 118 1.65 -15.42 -12.10
CA SER A 118 2.45 -16.35 -11.30
C SER A 118 3.87 -15.88 -11.02
N ASP A 119 4.54 -15.22 -11.98
CA ASP A 119 5.90 -14.70 -11.77
C ASP A 119 5.88 -13.47 -10.86
N VAL A 120 4.86 -12.62 -11.00
CA VAL A 120 4.64 -11.47 -10.14
C VAL A 120 4.33 -11.93 -8.71
N GLU A 121 3.47 -12.93 -8.55
CA GLU A 121 3.15 -13.55 -7.26
C GLU A 121 4.42 -14.15 -6.62
N ASN A 122 5.16 -14.99 -7.33
CA ASN A 122 6.39 -15.60 -6.80
C ASN A 122 7.44 -14.57 -6.41
N LYS A 123 7.68 -13.54 -7.25
CA LYS A 123 8.64 -12.48 -6.91
C LYS A 123 8.19 -11.64 -5.72
N THR A 124 6.89 -11.40 -5.61
CA THR A 124 6.29 -10.70 -4.47
C THR A 124 6.48 -11.53 -3.21
N ASP A 125 6.17 -12.83 -3.27
CA ASP A 125 6.38 -13.76 -2.16
C ASP A 125 7.84 -13.79 -1.73
N GLU A 126 8.79 -13.93 -2.66
CA GLU A 126 10.22 -13.94 -2.35
C GLU A 126 10.68 -12.64 -1.69
N ALA A 127 10.19 -11.50 -2.17
CA ALA A 127 10.48 -10.20 -1.58
C ALA A 127 9.90 -10.09 -0.16
N LEU A 128 8.68 -10.58 0.04
CA LEU A 128 8.00 -10.59 1.34
C LEU A 128 8.63 -11.59 2.32
N VAL A 129 9.07 -12.76 1.87
CA VAL A 129 9.78 -13.72 2.74
C VAL A 129 11.09 -13.10 3.22
N LYS A 130 11.83 -12.39 2.35
CA LYS A 130 13.06 -11.67 2.75
C LYS A 130 12.81 -10.54 3.75
N THR A 131 11.64 -9.91 3.74
CA THR A 131 11.28 -8.96 4.79
C THR A 131 10.85 -9.69 6.06
N LEU A 132 10.11 -10.80 5.93
CA LEU A 132 9.74 -11.65 7.06
C LEU A 132 10.97 -12.20 7.79
N ASP A 133 12.08 -12.46 7.10
CA ASP A 133 13.36 -12.86 7.71
C ASP A 133 13.91 -11.85 8.72
N LYS A 134 13.52 -10.58 8.57
CA LYS A 134 13.94 -9.49 9.47
C LYS A 134 12.96 -9.29 10.63
N TYR A 135 11.81 -9.97 10.62
CA TYR A 135 10.83 -9.92 11.70
C TYR A 135 11.42 -10.42 13.02
N LYS A 136 11.13 -9.69 14.08
CA LYS A 136 11.52 -9.99 15.45
C LYS A 136 10.32 -9.78 16.36
N GLU A 137 9.95 -10.81 17.10
CA GLU A 137 8.81 -10.74 18.00
C GLU A 137 9.08 -9.73 19.13
N ASN A 138 8.04 -8.94 19.47
CA ASN A 138 8.12 -7.85 20.46
C ASN A 138 9.19 -6.79 20.14
N SER A 139 9.65 -6.74 18.89
CA SER A 139 10.61 -5.74 18.44
C SER A 139 9.91 -4.44 18.09
N ALA A 140 10.69 -3.40 18.30
CA ALA A 140 10.36 -2.04 18.00
C ALA A 140 10.48 -1.74 16.49
N ASP A 141 11.26 -2.51 15.72
CA ASP A 141 11.48 -2.23 14.30
C ASP A 141 10.21 -2.36 13.44
N ASP A 142 10.25 -1.77 12.26
CA ASP A 142 9.04 -1.55 11.46
C ASP A 142 8.60 -2.75 10.73
N ILE A 143 9.57 -3.52 10.28
CA ILE A 143 9.29 -4.71 9.53
C ILE A 143 8.50 -5.62 10.49
N SER A 144 8.93 -5.69 11.75
CA SER A 144 8.21 -6.37 12.82
C SER A 144 6.83 -5.77 13.12
N LYS A 145 6.67 -4.45 13.24
CA LYS A 145 5.34 -3.86 13.49
C LYS A 145 4.39 -3.99 12.30
N ALA A 146 4.87 -3.76 11.08
CA ALA A 146 4.09 -3.90 9.86
C ALA A 146 3.58 -5.33 9.71
N TRP A 147 4.44 -6.33 9.88
CA TRP A 147 4.02 -7.72 9.90
C TRP A 147 3.05 -8.04 11.04
N SER A 148 3.28 -7.50 12.24
CA SER A 148 2.34 -7.67 13.37
C SER A 148 0.95 -7.12 13.07
N ILE A 149 0.87 -5.95 12.42
CA ILE A 149 -0.39 -5.36 11.94
C ILE A 149 -1.00 -6.25 10.85
N VAL A 150 -0.21 -6.70 9.88
CA VAL A 150 -0.69 -7.55 8.79
C VAL A 150 -1.28 -8.86 9.33
N PHE A 151 -0.59 -9.55 10.23
CA PHE A 151 -1.07 -10.79 10.85
C PHE A 151 -2.41 -10.59 11.57
N LYS A 152 -2.55 -9.48 12.30
CA LYS A 152 -3.76 -9.15 13.04
C LYS A 152 -4.91 -8.74 12.11
N GLU A 153 -4.69 -7.76 11.24
CA GLU A 153 -5.72 -7.12 10.42
C GLU A 153 -6.28 -8.11 9.38
N PHE A 154 -5.39 -8.87 8.75
CA PHE A 154 -5.77 -9.85 7.74
C PHE A 154 -5.92 -11.26 8.30
N LYS A 155 -5.86 -11.44 9.63
CA LYS A 155 -6.08 -12.72 10.32
C LYS A 155 -5.34 -13.89 9.65
N CYS A 156 -4.05 -13.68 9.45
CA CYS A 156 -3.18 -14.55 8.66
C CYS A 156 -1.85 -14.80 9.40
N CYS A 157 -1.08 -15.78 8.95
CA CYS A 157 0.25 -16.05 9.51
C CYS A 157 1.26 -16.43 8.43
N GLY A 158 2.42 -15.78 8.45
CA GLY A 158 3.46 -15.95 7.42
C GLY A 158 3.07 -15.35 6.07
N VAL A 159 3.97 -15.44 5.09
CA VAL A 159 3.75 -14.96 3.72
C VAL A 159 2.77 -15.90 3.01
N LYS A 160 3.13 -17.18 2.92
CA LYS A 160 2.38 -18.28 2.31
C LYS A 160 1.61 -19.10 3.33
N GLY A 161 2.09 -19.11 4.58
CA GLY A 161 1.43 -19.77 5.70
C GLY A 161 2.36 -19.84 6.90
N LYS A 162 1.83 -20.36 8.01
CA LYS A 162 2.61 -20.51 9.26
C LYS A 162 3.91 -21.31 9.08
N GLU A 163 3.95 -22.23 8.11
CA GLU A 163 5.14 -23.02 7.77
C GLU A 163 6.35 -22.18 7.34
N ASP A 164 6.16 -20.93 6.92
CA ASP A 164 7.29 -20.03 6.65
C ASP A 164 8.17 -19.86 7.88
N PHE A 165 7.59 -19.99 9.09
CA PHE A 165 8.32 -19.92 10.35
C PHE A 165 9.18 -21.17 10.65
N ARG A 166 9.07 -22.24 9.86
CA ARG A 166 9.80 -23.50 10.08
C ARG A 166 11.30 -23.36 9.90
N ASN A 167 11.74 -22.52 8.96
CA ASN A 167 13.17 -22.29 8.71
C ASN A 167 13.84 -21.47 9.82
N TYR A 168 13.08 -20.89 10.75
CA TYR A 168 13.59 -20.17 11.92
C TYR A 168 13.73 -21.10 13.14
N THR A 169 13.94 -22.39 12.92
CA THR A 169 14.01 -23.41 13.97
C THR A 169 15.27 -23.23 14.83
N SER A 170 15.03 -22.88 16.09
CA SER A 170 15.85 -23.22 17.27
C SER A 170 17.34 -22.84 17.21
N GLY A 171 17.65 -21.59 17.58
CA GLY A 171 18.96 -21.22 18.15
C GLY A 171 19.84 -20.30 17.30
N THR A 172 19.50 -20.07 16.03
CA THR A 172 20.24 -19.17 15.13
C THR A 172 19.36 -18.10 14.48
N SER A 173 18.03 -18.20 14.59
CA SER A 173 17.11 -17.17 14.11
C SER A 173 16.98 -16.05 15.14
N THR A 174 17.16 -14.80 14.70
CA THR A 174 16.88 -13.58 15.48
C THR A 174 15.39 -13.40 15.82
N PHE A 175 14.57 -14.36 15.44
CA PHE A 175 13.11 -14.36 15.46
C PHE A 175 12.52 -14.48 16.87
N TYR A 176 13.06 -15.39 17.69
CA TYR A 176 12.65 -15.53 19.07
C TYR A 176 13.35 -14.47 19.91
N ALA A 177 12.58 -13.73 20.70
CA ALA A 177 13.14 -12.84 21.70
C ALA A 177 14.27 -13.57 22.43
N THR A 178 15.48 -12.99 22.38
CA THR A 178 16.64 -13.40 23.16
C THR A 178 16.34 -13.51 24.66
N GLU A 179 15.19 -12.99 25.09
CA GLU A 179 14.64 -13.05 26.44
C GLU A 179 14.14 -14.42 26.88
N ARG A 180 13.79 -15.37 25.98
CA ARG A 180 13.27 -16.70 26.38
C ARG A 180 13.75 -17.90 25.53
N PRO A 181 15.07 -18.22 25.55
CA PRO A 181 15.64 -19.37 24.83
C PRO A 181 15.13 -20.76 25.29
N GLY A 182 14.36 -20.84 26.38
CA GLY A 182 13.84 -22.10 26.95
C GLY A 182 12.44 -22.51 26.50
N LEU A 183 11.63 -21.59 25.95
CA LEU A 183 10.24 -21.86 25.56
C LEU A 183 10.14 -22.61 24.22
N TYR A 184 11.19 -22.50 23.40
CA TYR A 184 11.24 -22.95 22.03
C TYR A 184 12.13 -24.20 21.88
N LYS A 185 11.74 -25.31 22.52
CA LYS A 185 12.49 -26.58 22.49
C LYS A 185 11.67 -27.71 21.88
N GLY A 186 12.22 -28.35 20.85
CA GLY A 186 11.66 -29.55 20.22
C GLY A 186 11.78 -29.54 18.70
N PRO A 187 11.20 -30.54 18.01
CA PRO A 187 11.12 -30.58 16.54
C PRO A 187 10.08 -29.59 15.98
N SER A 188 9.28 -28.97 16.85
CA SER A 188 8.28 -27.96 16.49
C SER A 188 8.91 -26.62 16.15
N TYR A 189 8.26 -25.87 15.26
CA TYR A 189 8.52 -24.46 15.02
C TYR A 189 7.36 -23.62 15.58
N TYR A 190 7.62 -22.34 15.82
CA TYR A 190 6.66 -21.48 16.49
C TYR A 190 6.38 -20.23 15.66
N VAL A 191 5.18 -19.70 15.87
CA VAL A 191 4.69 -18.49 15.21
C VAL A 191 4.69 -17.32 16.20
N PRO A 192 4.66 -16.07 15.70
CA PRO A 192 4.46 -14.91 16.56
C PRO A 192 3.09 -14.98 17.25
N ILE A 193 2.99 -14.39 18.44
CA ILE A 193 1.73 -14.28 19.19
C ILE A 193 0.66 -13.54 18.38
N THR A 194 1.04 -12.65 17.46
CA THR A 194 0.13 -11.96 16.52
C THR A 194 -0.55 -12.87 15.51
N CYS A 195 -0.04 -14.09 15.33
CA CYS A 195 -0.72 -15.12 14.57
C CYS A 195 -1.79 -15.87 15.39
N CYS A 196 -1.90 -15.63 16.70
CA CYS A 196 -2.85 -16.35 17.54
C CYS A 196 -4.27 -15.79 17.43
N SER A 197 -5.18 -16.62 16.94
CA SER A 197 -6.56 -16.23 16.60
C SER A 197 -7.40 -15.75 17.79
N GLN A 198 -7.08 -16.20 19.00
CA GLN A 198 -7.80 -15.88 20.24
C GLN A 198 -7.11 -14.79 21.06
N PHE A 199 -5.94 -14.30 20.62
CA PHE A 199 -5.21 -13.28 21.38
C PHE A 199 -5.76 -11.88 21.08
N ASN A 200 -6.22 -11.19 22.12
CA ASN A 200 -6.71 -9.82 21.97
C ASN A 200 -5.58 -8.80 22.11
N PHE A 201 -5.09 -8.31 20.97
CA PHE A 201 -4.05 -7.26 20.91
C PHE A 201 -4.54 -5.88 21.35
N GLU A 202 -5.84 -5.63 21.38
CA GLU A 202 -6.36 -4.27 21.57
C GLU A 202 -6.29 -3.79 23.02
N GLU A 203 -6.24 -4.71 23.98
CA GLU A 203 -6.18 -4.37 25.40
C GLU A 203 -4.75 -4.19 25.94
N LYS A 204 -3.71 -4.60 25.21
CA LYS A 204 -2.34 -4.67 25.76
C LYS A 204 -1.38 -3.66 25.13
N LYS A 205 -0.76 -2.83 25.98
CA LYS A 205 0.24 -1.82 25.61
C LYS A 205 1.65 -2.41 25.39
N SER A 206 1.93 -3.57 25.99
CA SER A 206 3.18 -4.30 25.85
C SER A 206 2.94 -5.79 26.09
N LEU A 207 3.60 -6.65 25.33
CA LEU A 207 3.55 -8.10 25.48
C LEU A 207 4.37 -8.50 26.71
N THR A 208 3.75 -9.24 27.62
CA THR A 208 4.43 -9.72 28.81
C THR A 208 4.81 -11.18 28.67
N SER A 209 5.81 -11.57 29.45
CA SER A 209 6.14 -12.96 29.73
C SER A 209 4.93 -13.89 29.96
N ALA A 210 3.91 -13.44 30.71
CA ALA A 210 2.71 -14.22 31.00
C ALA A 210 1.82 -14.43 29.76
N ASP A 211 1.85 -13.52 28.80
CA ASP A 211 1.07 -13.63 27.56
C ASP A 211 1.55 -14.80 26.72
N PHE A 212 2.87 -14.97 26.62
CA PHE A 212 3.47 -16.11 25.93
C PHE A 212 3.16 -17.43 26.65
N ASP A 213 3.25 -17.44 27.98
CA ASP A 213 2.99 -18.65 28.77
C ASP A 213 1.52 -19.11 28.65
N ASN A 214 0.58 -18.17 28.68
CA ASN A 214 -0.85 -18.44 28.52
C ASN A 214 -1.21 -18.91 27.11
N ASN A 215 -0.45 -18.49 26.09
CA ASN A 215 -0.72 -18.81 24.68
C ASN A 215 0.25 -19.86 24.10
N LYS A 216 1.05 -20.53 24.93
CA LYS A 216 2.07 -21.51 24.52
C LYS A 216 1.56 -22.58 23.55
N ASN A 217 0.28 -22.97 23.67
CA ASN A 217 -0.33 -23.96 22.79
C ASN A 217 -0.49 -23.42 21.38
N CYS A 218 -0.96 -22.17 21.22
CA CYS A 218 -1.09 -21.53 19.92
C CYS A 218 0.28 -21.22 19.28
N LEU A 219 1.25 -20.76 20.09
CA LEU A 219 2.57 -20.38 19.59
C LEU A 219 3.26 -21.55 18.91
N ASN A 220 3.05 -22.77 19.38
CA ASN A 220 3.52 -23.96 18.66
C ASN A 220 2.66 -24.18 17.41
N ALA A 221 3.24 -23.95 16.25
CA ALA A 221 2.53 -24.00 14.97
C ALA A 221 1.96 -25.39 14.63
N THR A 222 2.45 -26.44 15.29
CA THR A 222 1.95 -27.83 15.14
C THR A 222 0.58 -28.02 15.81
N ASN A 223 0.21 -27.15 16.75
CA ASN A 223 -1.08 -27.19 17.42
C ASN A 223 -2.11 -26.31 16.69
N ASN A 224 -3.38 -26.50 17.05
CA ASN A 224 -4.46 -25.61 16.61
C ASN A 224 -4.45 -24.32 17.45
N GLY A 225 -4.76 -23.19 16.81
CA GLY A 225 -4.96 -21.89 17.50
C GLY A 225 -4.35 -20.70 16.77
N SER A 226 -3.36 -20.92 15.91
CA SER A 226 -2.82 -19.91 15.00
C SER A 226 -3.64 -19.80 13.71
N TYR A 227 -3.54 -18.68 13.01
CA TYR A 227 -4.07 -18.56 11.66
C TYR A 227 -3.35 -19.52 10.69
N GLU A 228 -4.13 -20.24 9.89
CA GLU A 228 -3.62 -21.23 8.93
C GLU A 228 -3.29 -20.61 7.57
N GLU A 229 -4.04 -19.58 7.16
CA GLU A 229 -3.83 -18.93 5.86
C GLU A 229 -2.62 -17.99 5.88
N GLY A 230 -1.84 -18.01 4.80
CA GLY A 230 -0.79 -17.02 4.54
C GLY A 230 -1.36 -15.63 4.23
N CYS A 231 -0.59 -14.61 4.58
CA CYS A 231 -1.02 -13.23 4.45
C CYS A 231 -1.18 -12.75 3.02
N VAL A 232 -0.35 -13.22 2.07
CA VAL A 232 -0.53 -12.84 0.66
C VAL A 232 -1.90 -13.27 0.17
N LYS A 233 -2.28 -14.52 0.46
CA LYS A 233 -3.59 -15.06 0.08
C LYS A 233 -4.73 -14.34 0.80
N SER A 234 -4.62 -14.10 2.11
CA SER A 234 -5.67 -13.43 2.88
C SER A 234 -5.88 -11.97 2.43
N ILE A 235 -4.79 -11.24 2.15
CA ILE A 235 -4.86 -9.87 1.60
C ILE A 235 -5.50 -9.91 0.21
N ILE A 236 -5.08 -10.82 -0.67
CA ILE A 236 -5.69 -10.98 -1.99
C ILE A 236 -7.18 -11.28 -1.86
N ASN A 237 -7.59 -12.18 -0.97
CA ASN A 237 -9.00 -12.48 -0.73
C ASN A 237 -9.76 -11.23 -0.26
N SER A 238 -9.18 -10.45 0.65
CA SER A 238 -9.77 -9.19 1.13
C SER A 238 -9.94 -8.15 0.01
N VAL A 239 -8.98 -8.08 -0.92
CA VAL A 239 -9.07 -7.25 -2.13
C VAL A 239 -10.09 -7.82 -3.11
N LEU A 240 -10.13 -9.15 -3.28
CA LEU A 240 -11.02 -9.84 -4.20
C LEU A 240 -12.49 -9.71 -3.79
N ASP A 241 -12.78 -9.61 -2.50
CA ASP A 241 -14.13 -9.30 -1.98
C ASP A 241 -14.65 -7.96 -2.50
N HIS A 242 -13.74 -7.01 -2.76
CA HIS A 242 -14.05 -5.70 -3.32
C HIS A 242 -13.58 -5.54 -4.78
N LYS A 243 -13.24 -6.63 -5.48
CA LYS A 243 -12.62 -6.56 -6.82
C LYS A 243 -13.42 -5.75 -7.83
N TRP A 244 -14.75 -5.80 -7.76
CA TRP A 244 -15.60 -5.07 -8.69
C TRP A 244 -15.44 -3.56 -8.56
N ALA A 245 -15.17 -3.05 -7.36
CA ALA A 245 -14.88 -1.63 -7.16
C ALA A 245 -13.55 -1.24 -7.81
N PHE A 246 -12.48 -2.02 -7.59
CA PHE A 246 -11.17 -1.77 -8.17
C PHE A 246 -11.18 -1.85 -9.70
N ILE A 247 -11.83 -2.88 -10.26
CA ILE A 247 -12.00 -3.05 -11.70
C ILE A 247 -12.80 -1.87 -12.26
N GLY A 248 -13.89 -1.46 -11.59
CA GLY A 248 -14.71 -0.33 -12.00
C GLY A 248 -13.94 0.99 -12.04
N VAL A 249 -13.09 1.25 -11.03
CA VAL A 249 -12.23 2.45 -10.99
C VAL A 249 -11.22 2.44 -12.14
N GLY A 250 -10.54 1.32 -12.41
CA GLY A 250 -9.61 1.22 -13.53
C GLY A 250 -10.28 1.46 -14.89
N ILE A 251 -11.43 0.82 -15.14
CA ILE A 251 -12.20 1.03 -16.37
C ILE A 251 -12.62 2.51 -16.51
N ALA A 252 -13.07 3.14 -15.42
CA ALA A 252 -13.45 4.55 -15.45
C ALA A 252 -12.26 5.47 -15.78
N ILE A 253 -11.09 5.21 -15.18
CA ILE A 253 -9.85 5.96 -15.45
C ILE A 253 -9.49 5.84 -16.93
N PHE A 254 -9.43 4.62 -17.47
CA PHE A 254 -9.13 4.35 -18.87
C PHE A 254 -10.01 5.15 -19.85
N PHE A 255 -11.33 5.16 -19.63
CA PHE A 255 -12.25 5.93 -20.49
C PHE A 255 -12.09 7.45 -20.30
N ILE A 256 -11.85 7.91 -19.08
CA ILE A 256 -11.59 9.33 -18.80
C ILE A 256 -10.33 9.79 -19.53
N GLU A 257 -9.25 9.01 -19.50
CA GLU A 257 -7.99 9.32 -20.18
C GLU A 257 -8.16 9.44 -21.69
N ILE A 258 -8.83 8.46 -22.32
CA ILE A 258 -9.16 8.53 -23.76
C ILE A 258 -9.97 9.78 -24.08
N LEU A 259 -10.97 10.08 -23.25
CA LEU A 259 -11.83 11.25 -23.45
C LEU A 259 -11.03 12.55 -23.37
N VAL A 260 -10.19 12.74 -22.34
CA VAL A 260 -9.41 13.98 -22.21
C VAL A 260 -8.34 14.11 -23.29
N ILE A 261 -7.74 13.00 -23.74
CA ILE A 261 -6.82 12.99 -24.89
C ILE A 261 -7.54 13.46 -26.16
N ALA A 262 -8.69 12.86 -26.48
CA ALA A 262 -9.46 13.21 -27.67
C ALA A 262 -9.87 14.70 -27.65
N MET A 263 -10.35 15.19 -26.50
CA MET A 263 -10.75 16.58 -26.33
C MET A 263 -9.55 17.54 -26.38
N ALA A 264 -8.38 17.15 -25.86
CA ALA A 264 -7.16 17.95 -25.95
C ALA A 264 -6.70 18.12 -27.40
N PHE A 265 -6.65 17.04 -28.19
CA PHE A 265 -6.30 17.15 -29.61
C PHE A 265 -7.35 17.88 -30.43
N TYR A 266 -8.63 17.70 -30.13
CA TYR A 266 -9.72 18.46 -30.76
C TYR A 266 -9.59 19.96 -30.52
N LEU A 267 -9.28 20.37 -29.29
CA LEU A 267 -9.03 21.77 -28.95
C LEU A 267 -7.74 22.30 -29.59
N CYS A 268 -6.70 21.48 -29.69
CA CYS A 268 -5.45 21.85 -30.34
C CYS A 268 -5.61 22.12 -31.84
N SER A 269 -6.41 21.31 -32.54
CA SER A 269 -6.66 21.45 -33.99
C SER A 269 -7.60 22.62 -34.33
N ARG A 270 -8.34 23.13 -33.34
CA ARG A 270 -9.29 24.24 -33.48
C ARG A 270 -8.74 25.60 -33.10
N HIS A 271 -7.58 25.67 -32.44
CA HIS A 271 -6.88 26.93 -32.31
C HIS A 271 -6.16 27.20 -33.63
N ASP A 272 -6.41 28.36 -34.23
CA ASP A 272 -5.59 28.92 -35.31
C ASP A 272 -4.49 29.79 -34.70
#